data_AF-X1W1B5-F1
#
_entry.id   AF-X1W1B5-F1
#
_cell.length_a   1.000
_cell.length_b   1.000
_cell.length_c   1.000
_cell.angle_alpha   90.00
_cell.angle_beta   90.00
_cell.angle_gamma   90.00
#
_symmetry.space_group_name_H-M   'P 1'
#
loop_
_entity.id
_entity.type
_entity.pdbx_description
1 polymer ?
#
loop_
_entity_poly.entity_id
_entity_poly.type
_entity_poly.pdbx_seq_one_letter_code
_entity_poly.pdbx_strand_id
1 'polypeptide(L)' 'DQFMAKSVEYATPLHGFTRQAEASTGHDTYDRLPQILAPTLVIAGDADMMIPAENSKLLASRIPNAE' A
#
# COMPACT_ATOMS: atom_id res chain seq x y z
N ASP A 1 6.31 3.37 22.33
CA ASP A 1 5.21 2.95 21.46
C ASP A 1 5.36 1.45 21.15
N GLN A 2 4.27 0.69 21.15
CA GLN A 2 4.26 -0.77 21.01
C GLN A 2 4.88 -1.21 19.67
N PHE A 3 4.70 -0.39 18.63
CA PHE A 3 5.31 -0.60 17.31
C PHE A 3 6.84 -0.65 17.40
N MET A 4 7.47 0.40 17.94
CA MET A 4 8.93 0.47 18.07
C MET A 4 9.51 -0.65 18.94
N ALA A 5 8.80 -1.05 20.00
CA ALA A 5 9.24 -2.16 20.85
C ALA A 5 9.30 -3.49 20.06
N LYS A 6 8.29 -3.75 19.22
CA LYS A 6 8.25 -4.96 18.37
C LYS A 6 9.25 -4.90 17.22
N SER A 7 9.46 -3.74 16.62
CA SER A 7 10.45 -3.55 15.56
C SER A 7 11.89 -3.80 16.02
N VAL A 8 12.19 -3.54 17.30
CA VAL A 8 13.50 -3.82 17.89
C VAL A 8 13.64 -5.30 18.29
N GLU A 9 12.59 -5.91 18.82
CA GLU A 9 12.58 -7.34 19.21
C GLU A 9 12.80 -8.28 18.01
N TYR A 10 12.27 -7.91 16.84
CA TYR A 10 12.39 -8.68 15.60
C TYR A 10 12.86 -7.81 14.43
N ALA A 11 14.08 -7.28 14.55
CA ALA A 11 14.65 -6.41 13.52
C ALA A 11 14.69 -7.13 12.16
N THR A 12 14.06 -6.51 11.14
CA THR A 12 14.18 -6.97 9.76
C THR A 12 15.64 -6.90 9.34
N PRO A 13 16.23 -7.99 8.80
CA PRO A 13 17.58 -7.94 8.25
C PRO A 13 17.69 -6.85 7.18
N LEU A 14 18.84 -6.17 7.12
CA LEU A 14 19.02 -5.03 6.21
C LEU A 14 18.67 -5.36 4.75
N HIS A 15 19.07 -6.54 4.27
CA HIS A 15 18.75 -6.97 2.91
C HIS A 15 17.23 -7.13 2.66
N GLY A 16 16.46 -7.51 3.68
CA GLY A 16 15.01 -7.62 3.60
C GLY A 16 14.36 -6.24 3.50
N PHE A 17 14.84 -5.28 4.31
CA PHE A 17 14.40 -3.89 4.25
C PHE A 17 14.73 -3.26 2.89
N THR A 18 15.97 -3.39 2.42
CA THR A 18 16.42 -2.84 1.13
C THR A 18 15.58 -3.39 -0.03
N ARG A 19 15.39 -4.71 -0.11
CA ARG A 19 14.61 -5.33 -1.19
C ARG A 19 13.15 -4.94 -1.16
N GLN A 20 12.57 -4.75 0.03
CA GLN A 20 11.19 -4.28 0.16
C GLN A 20 11.06 -2.83 -0.32
N ALA A 21 12.03 -1.96 0.00
CA ALA A 21 12.07 -0.59 -0.50
C ALA A 21 12.27 -0.53 -2.03
N GLU A 22 13.14 -1.37 -2.59
CA GLU A 22 13.32 -1.48 -4.05
C GLU A 22 12.04 -1.93 -4.74
N ALA A 23 11.38 -2.96 -4.19
CA ALA A 23 10.13 -3.50 -4.74
C ALA A 23 8.99 -2.47 -4.70
N SER A 24 8.83 -1.73 -3.60
CA SER A 24 7.79 -0.70 -3.50
C SER A 24 8.07 0.49 -4.40
N THR A 25 9.32 0.95 -4.46
CA THR A 25 9.73 2.10 -5.30
C THR A 25 9.57 1.80 -6.79
N GLY A 26 9.84 0.56 -7.21
CA GLY A 26 9.71 0.13 -8.60
C GLY A 26 8.29 -0.31 -9.00
N HIS A 27 7.33 -0.35 -8.08
CA HIS A 27 5.99 -0.83 -8.36
C HIS A 27 5.10 0.28 -8.93
N ASP A 28 4.88 0.25 -10.25
CA ASP A 28 3.86 1.06 -10.91
C ASP A 28 2.89 0.17 -11.69
N THR A 29 1.61 0.23 -11.30
CA THR A 29 0.53 -0.54 -11.91
C THR A 29 -0.68 0.31 -12.24
N TYR A 30 -0.53 1.63 -12.15
CA TYR A 30 -1.63 2.59 -12.20
C TYR A 30 -2.47 2.46 -13.47
N ASP A 31 -1.82 2.28 -14.63
CA ASP A 31 -2.50 2.14 -15.91
C ASP A 31 -3.18 0.79 -16.13
N ARG A 32 -2.89 -0.19 -15.28
CA ARG A 32 -3.54 -1.51 -15.32
C ARG A 32 -4.75 -1.61 -14.39
N LEU A 33 -5.00 -0.61 -13.53
CA LEU A 33 -6.15 -0.60 -12.63
C LEU A 33 -7.50 -0.85 -13.34
N PRO A 34 -7.76 -0.30 -14.55
CA PRO A 34 -8.99 -0.59 -15.28
C PRO A 34 -9.16 -2.06 -15.72
N GLN A 35 -8.09 -2.87 -15.67
CA GLN A 35 -8.12 -4.29 -16.05
C GLN A 35 -8.64 -5.19 -14.91
N ILE A 36 -8.81 -4.64 -13.69
CA ILE A 36 -9.40 -5.36 -12.56
C ILE A 36 -10.92 -5.37 -12.76
N LEU A 37 -11.47 -6.53 -13.11
CA LEU A 37 -12.92 -6.70 -13.38
C LEU A 37 -13.70 -7.28 -12.19
N ALA A 38 -12.99 -7.80 -11.19
CA ALA A 38 -13.62 -8.31 -9.98
C ALA A 38 -14.17 -7.14 -9.14
N PRO A 39 -15.37 -7.28 -8.53
CA PRO A 39 -15.83 -6.33 -7.51
C PRO A 39 -14.76 -6.13 -6.45
N THR A 40 -14.44 -4.87 -6.17
CA THR A 40 -13.29 -4.51 -5.33
C THR A 40 -13.75 -3.53 -4.25
N LEU A 41 -13.44 -3.84 -3.00
CA LEU A 41 -13.62 -2.92 -1.89
C LEU A 41 -12.28 -2.25 -1.56
N VAL A 42 -12.22 -0.93 -1.57
CA VAL A 42 -11.03 -0.14 -1.26
C VAL A 42 -11.19 0.49 0.12
N ILE A 43 -10.35 0.08 1.08
CA ILE A 43 -10.37 0.60 2.46
C ILE A 43 -9.10 1.40 2.73
N ALA A 44 -9.24 2.54 3.40
CA ALA A 44 -8.14 3.35 3.89
C ALA A 44 -8.42 3.94 5.28
N GLY A 45 -7.36 4.17 6.05
CA GLY A 45 -7.42 5.01 7.23
C GLY A 45 -7.26 6.48 6.82
N ASP A 46 -8.12 7.35 7.35
CA ASP A 46 -8.04 8.80 7.13
C ASP A 46 -6.85 9.48 7.83
N ALA A 47 -6.32 8.82 8.87
CA ALA A 47 -5.14 9.23 9.62
C ALA A 47 -3.87 8.44 9.26
N ASP A 48 -3.83 7.76 8.10
CA ASP A 48 -2.62 7.07 7.64
C ASP A 48 -1.51 8.10 7.36
N MET A 49 -0.44 8.04 8.14
CA MET A 49 0.70 8.96 8.09
C MET A 49 1.71 8.60 6.99
N MET A 50 1.65 7.39 6.45
CA MET A 50 2.60 6.88 5.45
C MET A 50 2.02 6.97 4.05
N ILE A 51 0.75 6.59 3.87
CA ILE A 51 0.06 6.56 2.58
C ILE A 51 -1.21 7.43 2.65
N PRO A 52 -1.28 8.56 1.92
CA PRO A 52 -2.46 9.42 1.94
C PRO A 52 -3.73 8.69 1.51
N ALA A 53 -4.85 8.93 2.20
CA ALA A 53 -6.16 8.34 1.88
C ALA A 53 -6.63 8.68 0.45
N GLU A 54 -6.15 9.79 -0.12
CA GLU A 54 -6.39 10.20 -1.51
C GLU A 54 -5.93 9.15 -2.52
N ASN A 55 -4.89 8.38 -2.23
CA ASN A 55 -4.45 7.29 -3.09
C ASN A 55 -5.53 6.21 -3.21
N SER A 56 -6.23 5.90 -2.13
CA SER A 56 -7.34 4.94 -2.15
C SER A 56 -8.57 5.48 -2.87
N LYS A 57 -8.88 6.78 -2.75
CA LYS A 57 -9.91 7.43 -3.57
C LYS A 57 -9.57 7.32 -5.06
N LEU A 58 -8.29 7.48 -5.41
CA LEU A 58 -7.79 7.35 -6.76
C LEU A 58 -7.94 5.90 -7.28
N LEU A 59 -7.59 4.90 -6.46
CA LEU A 59 -7.80 3.48 -6.79
C LEU A 59 -9.27 3.20 -7.09
N ALA A 60 -10.18 3.57 -6.18
CA ALA A 60 -11.62 3.35 -6.35
C ALA A 60 -12.17 4.04 -7.60
N SER A 61 -11.67 5.23 -7.95
CA SER A 61 -12.10 5.95 -9.15
C SER A 61 -11.69 5.30 -10.47
N ARG A 62 -10.67 4.43 -10.46
CA ARG A 62 -10.06 3.87 -11.67
C ARG A 62 -10.32 2.37 -11.85
N ILE A 63 -10.63 1.66 -10.77
CA ILE A 63 -11.04 0.26 -10.80
C ILE A 63 -12.55 0.19 -11.10
N PRO A 64 -12.99 -0.51 -12.16
CA PRO A 64 -14.41 -0.73 -12.42
C PRO A 64 -15.11 -1.45 -11.27
N ASN A 65 -16.31 -0.98 -10.91
CA ASN A 65 -17.15 -1.56 -9.86
C ASN A 65 -16.47 -1.58 -8.47
N ALA A 66 -15.55 -0.65 -8.22
CA ALA A 66 -14.97 -0.46 -6.90
C ALA A 66 -15.83 0.44 -6.01
N GLU A 67 -15.82 0.16 -4.71
CA GLU A 67 -16.39 1.00 -3.64
C GLU A 67 -15.33 1.36 -2.59
#